data_AF-A0A7C1T8L5-F1
#
_entry.id   AF-A0A7C1T8L5-F1
#
_cell.length_a   1.000
_cell.length_b   1.000
_cell.length_c   1.000
_cell.angle_alpha   90.00
_cell.angle_beta   90.00
_cell.angle_gamma   90.00
#
_symmetry.space_group_name_H-M   'P 1'
#
loop_
_entity.id
_entity.type
_entity.pdbx_description
1 polymer ?
#
loop_
_entity_poly.entity_id
_entity_poly.type
_entity_poly.pdbx_seq_one_letter_code
_entity_poly.pdbx_strand_id
1 'polypeptide(L)'
;AGQGNGTVIEAVARGEKAYGIIIEYMALNAKKKGSPVDFVFPAEGVSSITQPVAVLKGSDAVDAAKTFVSWQLSKTAQEQATAQGYFPILPGVTQPEGYPALTTLKILPADSDAMLKADTENKEKFAELFGG
;
A
#
# COMPACT_ATOMS: atom_id res chain seq x y z
N ALA A 1 5.35 19.07 -9.19
CA ALA A 1 3.92 18.67 -9.24
C ALA A 1 3.79 17.34 -8.51
N GLY A 2 2.77 17.18 -7.67
CA GLY A 2 2.56 15.95 -6.91
C GLY A 2 2.51 14.74 -7.83
N GLN A 3 3.28 13.70 -7.52
CA GLN A 3 3.25 12.46 -8.29
C GLN A 3 2.88 11.29 -7.38
N GLY A 4 1.72 11.42 -6.73
CA GLY A 4 1.15 10.34 -5.91
C GLY A 4 0.59 9.23 -6.79
N ASN A 5 0.14 8.15 -6.17
CA ASN A 5 -0.42 6.99 -6.87
C ASN A 5 -1.54 7.36 -7.87
N GLY A 6 -2.38 8.36 -7.55
CA GLY A 6 -3.46 8.81 -8.44
C GLY A 6 -2.99 9.35 -9.78
N THR A 7 -1.89 10.12 -9.80
CA THR A 7 -1.35 10.65 -11.06
C THR A 7 -0.66 9.57 -11.89
N VAL A 8 -0.07 8.55 -11.24
CA VAL A 8 0.58 7.43 -11.93
C VAL A 8 -0.46 6.65 -12.74
N ILE A 9 -1.58 6.28 -12.13
CA ILE A 9 -2.60 5.48 -12.82
C ILE A 9 -3.23 6.25 -13.98
N GLU A 10 -3.49 7.55 -13.80
CA GLU A 10 -4.03 8.38 -14.87
C GLU A 10 -3.06 8.52 -16.05
N ALA A 11 -1.79 8.78 -15.78
CA ALA A 11 -0.78 8.95 -16.83
C ALA A 11 -0.60 7.68 -17.66
N VAL A 12 -0.63 6.50 -17.02
CA VAL A 12 -0.58 5.22 -17.74
C VAL A 12 -1.89 4.96 -18.49
N ALA A 13 -3.05 5.22 -17.88
CA ALA A 13 -4.34 5.01 -18.53
C ALA A 13 -4.56 5.92 -19.76
N ARG A 14 -4.01 7.14 -19.75
CA ARG A 14 -4.04 8.08 -20.89
C ARG A 14 -2.95 7.80 -21.94
N GLY A 15 -2.05 6.85 -21.68
CA GLY A 15 -0.91 6.55 -22.58
C GLY A 15 0.21 7.58 -22.55
N GLU A 16 0.22 8.51 -21.58
CA GLU A 16 1.30 9.49 -21.40
C GLU A 16 2.59 8.83 -20.89
N LYS A 17 2.43 7.72 -20.16
CA LYS A 17 3.52 6.86 -19.67
C LYS A 17 3.22 5.41 -20.01
N ALA A 18 4.23 4.64 -20.39
CA ALA A 18 4.06 3.23 -20.70
C ALA A 18 3.80 2.36 -19.46
N TYR A 19 4.34 2.76 -18.30
CA TYR A 19 4.20 2.08 -17.02
C TYR A 19 4.47 3.04 -15.85
N GLY A 20 4.16 2.60 -14.63
CA GLY A 20 4.51 3.33 -13.40
C GLY A 20 4.41 2.45 -12.17
N ILE A 21 5.02 2.90 -11.07
CA ILE A 21 5.02 2.20 -9.78
C ILE A 21 3.84 2.72 -8.96
N ILE A 22 3.00 1.82 -8.46
CA ILE A 22 1.78 2.14 -7.73
C ILE A 22 1.43 1.03 -6.73
N ILE A 23 0.61 1.35 -5.72
CA ILE A 23 -0.01 0.36 -4.84
C ILE A 23 -1.05 -0.45 -5.61
N GLU A 24 -1.01 -1.78 -5.46
CA GLU A 24 -1.77 -2.76 -6.25
C GLU A 24 -3.28 -2.55 -6.19
N TYR A 25 -3.84 -2.27 -5.00
CA TYR A 25 -5.29 -2.14 -4.88
C TYR A 25 -5.86 -0.99 -5.71
N MET A 26 -5.08 0.08 -5.92
CA MET A 26 -5.52 1.20 -6.74
C MET A 26 -5.63 0.79 -8.22
N ALA A 27 -4.62 0.10 -8.74
CA ALA A 27 -4.61 -0.39 -10.12
C ALA A 27 -5.66 -1.49 -10.34
N LEU A 28 -5.74 -2.48 -9.44
CA LEU A 28 -6.68 -3.59 -9.54
C LEU A 28 -8.14 -3.13 -9.42
N ASN A 29 -8.44 -2.17 -8.54
CA ASN A 29 -9.78 -1.60 -8.44
C ASN A 29 -10.14 -0.74 -9.67
N ALA A 30 -9.19 0.01 -10.23
CA ALA A 30 -9.43 0.76 -11.45
C ALA A 30 -9.68 -0.17 -12.64
N LYS A 31 -8.93 -1.28 -12.75
CA LYS A 31 -9.18 -2.33 -13.75
C LYS A 31 -10.58 -2.92 -13.60
N LYS A 32 -11.01 -3.24 -12.37
CA LYS A 32 -12.39 -3.68 -12.07
C LYS A 32 -13.45 -2.67 -12.51
N LYS A 33 -13.12 -1.37 -12.54
CA LYS A 33 -13.98 -0.28 -13.02
C LYS A 33 -13.85 0.00 -14.53
N GLY A 34 -13.11 -0.81 -15.28
CA GLY A 34 -12.97 -0.69 -16.74
C GLY A 34 -11.76 0.10 -17.22
N SER A 35 -10.80 0.43 -16.33
CA SER A 35 -9.52 0.99 -16.76
C SER A 35 -8.79 0.01 -17.71
N PRO A 36 -8.12 0.50 -18.78
CA PRO A 36 -7.34 -0.35 -19.69
C PRO A 36 -5.98 -0.76 -19.10
N VAL A 37 -5.64 -0.30 -17.89
CA VAL A 37 -4.35 -0.53 -17.24
C VAL A 37 -4.33 -1.86 -16.51
N ASP A 38 -3.31 -2.67 -16.79
CA ASP A 38 -3.01 -3.89 -16.05
C ASP A 38 -2.05 -3.63 -14.87
N PHE A 39 -2.05 -4.55 -13.90
CA PHE A 39 -1.10 -4.57 -12.79
C PHE A 39 -0.26 -5.84 -12.84
N VAL A 40 1.05 -5.68 -12.62
CA VAL A 40 2.02 -6.79 -12.59
C VAL A 40 2.73 -6.78 -11.24
N PHE A 41 2.77 -7.94 -10.59
CA PHE A 41 3.63 -8.18 -9.43
C PHE A 41 5.03 -8.58 -9.95
N PRO A 42 6.09 -7.78 -9.70
CA PRO A 42 7.45 -8.12 -10.13
C PRO A 42 7.94 -9.43 -9.52
N ALA A 43 8.63 -10.25 -10.32
CA ALA A 43 9.13 -11.56 -9.89
C ALA A 43 10.31 -11.44 -8.90
N GLU A 44 11.06 -10.33 -8.99
CA GLU A 44 12.17 -10.00 -8.11
C GLU A 44 11.72 -9.77 -6.66
N GLY A 45 10.46 -9.35 -6.49
CA GLY A 45 9.77 -9.16 -5.22
C GLY A 45 9.00 -7.84 -5.15
N VAL A 46 8.18 -7.72 -4.12
CA VAL A 46 7.37 -6.54 -3.83
C VAL A 46 7.65 -6.02 -2.43
N SER A 47 7.56 -4.70 -2.25
CA SER A 47 7.55 -4.10 -0.92
C SER A 47 6.20 -4.36 -0.25
N SER A 48 6.21 -4.46 1.09
CA SER A 48 5.01 -4.44 1.91
C SER A 48 4.86 -3.06 2.55
N ILE A 49 3.66 -2.47 2.41
CA ILE A 49 3.32 -1.20 3.04
C ILE A 49 2.21 -1.49 4.05
N THR A 50 2.50 -1.27 5.32
CA THR A 50 1.51 -1.40 6.38
C THR A 50 0.82 -0.06 6.63
N GLN A 51 -0.43 -0.09 7.08
CA GLN A 51 -1.18 1.10 7.49
C GLN A 51 -1.29 1.12 9.02
N PRO A 52 -0.29 1.68 9.73
CA PRO A 52 -0.31 1.70 11.18
C PRO A 52 -1.42 2.62 11.71
N VAL A 53 -2.03 2.22 12.82
CA VAL A 53 -2.97 3.04 13.60
C VAL A 53 -2.41 3.23 15.01
N ALA A 54 -2.46 4.46 15.52
CA ALA A 54 -1.91 4.80 16.83
C ALA A 54 -2.78 5.83 17.56
N VAL A 55 -2.75 5.80 18.89
CA VAL A 55 -3.37 6.83 19.74
C VAL A 55 -2.34 7.90 20.06
N LEU A 56 -2.69 9.17 19.81
CA LEU A 56 -1.83 10.30 20.15
C LEU A 56 -1.68 10.43 21.66
N LYS A 57 -0.45 10.72 22.12
CA LYS A 57 -0.13 10.85 23.54
C LYS A 57 -0.97 11.91 24.28
N GLY A 58 -1.32 13.00 23.61
CA GLY A 58 -2.11 14.11 24.15
C GLY A 58 -3.60 14.03 23.80
N SER A 59 -4.15 12.84 23.53
CA SER A 59 -5.57 12.72 23.21
C SER A 59 -6.45 12.99 24.44
N ASP A 60 -7.42 13.88 24.30
CA ASP A 60 -8.44 14.14 25.33
C ASP A 60 -9.56 13.08 25.34
N ALA A 61 -9.49 12.09 24.45
CA ALA A 61 -10.50 11.05 24.25
C ALA A 61 -9.87 9.64 24.15
N VAL A 62 -8.96 9.32 25.08
CA VAL A 62 -8.16 8.08 25.06
C VAL A 62 -9.02 6.81 24.96
N ASP A 63 -10.13 6.73 25.69
CA ASP A 63 -10.97 5.52 25.70
C ASP A 63 -11.72 5.31 24.38
N ALA A 64 -12.22 6.39 23.78
CA ALA A 64 -12.82 6.34 22.44
C ALA A 64 -11.77 5.98 21.39
N ALA A 65 -10.56 6.55 21.47
CA ALA A 65 -9.46 6.24 20.56
C ALA A 65 -9.03 4.77 20.66
N LYS A 66 -8.91 4.22 21.88
CA LYS A 66 -8.64 2.79 22.10
C LYS A 66 -9.74 1.92 21.52
N THR A 67 -11.00 2.28 21.73
CA THR A 67 -12.15 1.56 21.16
C THR A 67 -12.09 1.52 19.63
N PHE A 68 -11.76 2.66 19.01
CA PHE A 68 -11.58 2.74 17.56
C PHE A 68 -10.42 1.86 17.07
N VAL A 69 -9.26 1.89 17.73
CA VAL A 69 -8.12 1.03 17.40
C VAL A 69 -8.49 -0.45 17.52
N SER A 70 -9.17 -0.85 18.60
CA SER A 70 -9.65 -2.21 18.78
C SER A 70 -10.63 -2.64 17.68
N TRP A 71 -11.53 -1.74 17.26
CA TRP A 71 -12.42 -2.00 16.14
C TRP A 71 -11.66 -2.14 14.82
N GLN A 72 -10.69 -1.27 14.53
CA GLN A 72 -9.90 -1.31 13.29
C GLN A 72 -9.10 -2.62 13.13
N LEU A 73 -8.71 -3.23 14.27
CA LEU A 73 -8.02 -4.51 14.32
C LEU A 73 -8.97 -5.73 14.40
N SER A 74 -10.27 -5.51 14.40
CA SER A 74 -11.27 -6.59 14.45
C SER A 74 -11.43 -7.29 13.10
N LYS A 75 -12.00 -8.50 13.13
CA LYS A 75 -12.37 -9.24 11.91
C LYS A 75 -13.29 -8.42 11.00
N THR A 76 -14.28 -7.73 11.55
CA THR A 76 -15.23 -6.90 10.78
C THR A 76 -14.54 -5.79 10.01
N ALA A 77 -13.62 -5.06 10.63
CA ALA A 77 -12.87 -4.02 9.94
C ALA A 77 -11.92 -4.59 8.88
N GLN A 78 -11.33 -5.76 9.13
CA GLN A 78 -10.50 -6.45 8.13
C GLN A 78 -11.31 -6.92 6.92
N GLU A 79 -12.51 -7.47 7.13
CA GLU A 79 -13.42 -7.82 6.03
C GLU A 79 -13.80 -6.57 5.20
N GLN A 80 -14.09 -5.45 5.87
CA GLN A 80 -14.30 -4.17 5.18
C GLN A 80 -13.08 -3.73 4.36
N ALA A 81 -11.86 -3.86 4.91
CA ALA A 81 -10.63 -3.54 4.20
C ALA A 81 -10.43 -4.44 2.97
N THR A 82 -10.74 -5.73 3.06
CA THR A 82 -10.66 -6.64 1.90
C THR A 82 -11.65 -6.26 0.79
N ALA A 83 -12.85 -5.79 1.15
CA ALA A 83 -13.81 -5.27 0.17
C ALA A 83 -13.31 -4.00 -0.54
N GLN A 84 -12.38 -3.26 0.09
CA GLN A 84 -11.70 -2.11 -0.51
C GLN A 84 -10.46 -2.50 -1.32
N GLY A 85 -10.07 -3.79 -1.31
CA GLY A 85 -8.91 -4.31 -2.06
C GLY A 85 -7.63 -4.44 -1.25
N TYR A 86 -7.66 -4.25 0.07
CA TYR A 86 -6.49 -4.46 0.91
C TYR A 86 -6.28 -5.94 1.24
N PHE A 87 -5.02 -6.38 1.27
CA PHE A 87 -4.71 -7.69 1.84
C PHE A 87 -5.05 -7.70 3.35
N PRO A 88 -5.75 -8.72 3.85
CA PRO A 88 -6.01 -8.84 5.28
C PRO A 88 -4.75 -9.22 6.05
N ILE A 89 -4.63 -8.75 7.29
CA ILE A 89 -3.55 -9.14 8.22
C ILE A 89 -3.98 -10.25 9.19
N LEU A 90 -5.29 -10.47 9.35
CA LEU A 90 -5.82 -11.51 10.24
C LEU A 90 -5.97 -12.85 9.50
N PRO A 91 -5.48 -13.96 10.10
CA PRO A 91 -5.77 -15.30 9.60
C PRO A 91 -7.29 -15.56 9.51
N GLY A 92 -7.71 -16.26 8.46
CA GLY A 92 -9.11 -16.63 8.26
C GLY A 92 -10.01 -15.53 7.68
N VAL A 93 -9.48 -14.36 7.36
CA VAL A 93 -10.15 -13.35 6.52
C VAL A 93 -9.77 -13.61 5.06
N THR A 94 -10.77 -13.67 4.19
CA THR A 94 -10.56 -13.96 2.77
C THR A 94 -9.95 -12.75 2.06
N GLN A 95 -8.92 -12.98 1.24
CA GLN A 95 -8.30 -11.91 0.46
C GLN A 95 -9.23 -11.37 -0.65
N PRO A 96 -8.98 -10.18 -1.19
CA PRO A 96 -9.76 -9.64 -2.30
C PRO A 96 -9.77 -10.58 -3.51
N GLU A 97 -10.91 -10.66 -4.20
CA GLU A 97 -11.04 -11.47 -5.41
C GLU A 97 -10.08 -11.01 -6.51
N GLY A 98 -9.46 -11.99 -7.19
CA GLY A 98 -8.51 -11.78 -8.29
C GLY A 98 -7.07 -11.51 -7.85
N TYR A 99 -6.80 -11.51 -6.55
CA TYR A 99 -5.46 -11.31 -6.02
C TYR A 99 -4.69 -12.64 -5.99
N PRO A 100 -3.37 -12.62 -6.21
CA PRO A 100 -2.55 -13.80 -5.97
C PRO A 100 -2.60 -14.17 -4.49
N ALA A 101 -2.41 -15.46 -4.18
CA ALA A 101 -2.25 -15.88 -2.80
C ALA A 101 -0.99 -15.23 -2.21
N LEU A 102 -1.08 -14.70 -0.98
CA LEU A 102 0.06 -14.05 -0.31
C LEU A 102 1.31 -14.92 -0.26
N THR A 103 1.15 -16.23 -0.08
CA THR A 103 2.25 -17.22 -0.04
C THR A 103 2.99 -17.37 -1.37
N THR A 104 2.43 -16.89 -2.47
CA THR A 104 3.05 -16.90 -3.80
C THR A 104 3.84 -15.62 -4.09
N LEU A 105 3.65 -14.57 -3.29
CA LEU A 105 4.37 -13.32 -3.43
C LEU A 105 5.71 -13.37 -2.72
N LYS A 106 6.76 -12.90 -3.39
CA LYS A 106 8.06 -12.67 -2.78
C LYS A 106 8.07 -11.30 -2.12
N ILE A 107 7.77 -11.26 -0.82
CA ILE A 107 7.83 -10.03 -0.04
C ILE A 107 9.30 -9.70 0.27
N LEU A 108 9.72 -8.49 -0.10
CA LEU A 108 11.06 -8.00 0.22
C LEU A 108 11.14 -7.72 1.73
N PRO A 109 12.25 -8.11 2.40
CA PRO A 109 12.43 -7.83 3.81
C PRO A 109 12.51 -6.30 4.04
N ALA A 110 11.91 -5.85 5.13
CA ALA A 110 11.94 -4.45 5.55
C ALA A 110 12.43 -4.38 7.00
N ASP A 111 13.58 -3.74 7.21
CA ASP A 111 14.08 -3.38 8.53
C ASP A 111 13.78 -1.90 8.75
N SER A 112 12.73 -1.60 9.52
CA SER A 112 12.27 -0.23 9.72
C SER A 112 13.31 0.66 10.40
N ASP A 113 14.14 0.11 11.29
CA ASP A 113 15.17 0.88 12.00
C ASP A 113 16.32 1.23 11.05
N ALA A 114 16.76 0.27 10.24
CA ALA A 114 17.79 0.51 9.23
C ALA A 114 17.30 1.50 8.16
N MET A 115 16.06 1.31 7.68
CA MET A 115 15.45 2.20 6.69
C MET A 115 15.31 3.63 7.20
N LEU A 116 14.91 3.81 8.47
CA LEU A 116 14.79 5.13 9.09
C LEU A 116 16.15 5.82 9.22
N LYS A 117 17.18 5.09 9.64
CA LYS A 117 18.56 5.63 9.75
C LYS A 117 19.11 6.07 8.39
N ALA A 118 18.77 5.34 7.32
CA ALA A 118 19.23 5.61 5.97
C ALA A 118 18.29 6.52 5.16
N ASP A 119 17.16 6.98 5.71
CA ASP A 119 16.10 7.66 4.96
C ASP A 119 16.59 8.91 4.21
N THR A 120 17.32 9.79 4.91
CA THR A 120 17.88 11.02 4.31
C THR A 120 18.91 10.68 3.24
N GLU A 121 19.88 9.83 3.54
CA GLU A 121 20.95 9.45 2.61
C GLU A 121 20.37 8.81 1.33
N ASN A 122 19.42 7.89 1.48
CA ASN A 122 18.77 7.23 0.35
C ASN A 122 18.01 8.23 -0.53
N LYS A 123 17.32 9.21 0.06
CA LYS A 123 16.61 10.26 -0.70
C LYS A 123 17.57 11.16 -1.45
N GLU A 124 18.66 11.59 -0.81
CA GLU A 124 19.69 12.41 -1.43
C GLU A 124 20.35 11.69 -2.59
N LYS A 125 20.77 10.43 -2.39
CA LYS A 125 21.36 9.60 -3.43
C LYS A 125 20.40 9.33 -4.58
N PHE A 126 19.11 9.10 -4.29
CA PHE A 126 18.11 8.97 -5.33
C PHE A 126 17.96 10.27 -6.14
N ALA A 127 17.94 11.43 -5.46
CA ALA A 127 17.90 12.73 -6.12
C ALA A 127 19.16 12.99 -6.96
N GLU A 128 20.36 12.59 -6.51
CA GLU A 128 21.59 12.70 -7.31
C GLU A 128 21.53 11.87 -8.60
N LEU A 129 21.00 10.64 -8.51
CA LEU A 129 20.95 9.72 -9.65
C LEU A 129 19.86 10.07 -10.67
N PHE A 130 18.73 10.62 -10.21
CA PHE A 130 17.52 10.76 -11.03
C PHE A 130 16.92 12.18 -11.05
N GLY A 131 17.37 13.06 -10.15
CA GLY A 131 16.92 14.44 -10.05
C GLY A 131 17.80 15.35 -10.91
N GLY A 132 17.41 15.51 -12.17
CA GLY A 132 17.85 16.66 -12.96
C GLY A 132 17.37 17.98 -12.35
#